data_AF-A0A920DMU1-F1
#
_entry.id   AF-A0A920DMU1-F1
#
_cell.length_a   1.000
_cell.length_b   1.000
_cell.length_c   1.000
_cell.angle_alpha   90.00
_cell.angle_beta   90.00
_cell.angle_gamma   90.00
#
_symmetry.space_group_name_H-M   'P 1'
#
loop_
_entity.id
_entity.type
_entity.pdbx_description
1 polymer ?
#
loop_
_entity_poly.entity_id
_entity_poly.type
_entity_poly.pdbx_seq_one_letter_code
_entity_poly.pdbx_strand_id
1 'polypeptide(L)'
;MSPEIEIIIADGDDDGALKAMTARAKVILSTAGPFHRYGSKLVAACVENSTHYVDITGENFWVKEMIEKHHEAAAAKGVRIIPSCGFDSIPSDLGSFLASANWGAGQTG
;
A
#
# COMPACT_ATOMS: atom_id res chain seq x y z
N MET A 1 -11.15 4.68 -29.09
CA MET A 1 -10.30 5.77 -28.58
C MET A 1 -9.94 5.42 -27.15
N SER A 2 -8.66 5.45 -26.80
CA SER A 2 -8.24 5.30 -25.40
C SER A 2 -8.72 6.52 -24.60
N PRO A 3 -9.12 6.37 -23.33
CA PRO A 3 -9.49 7.50 -22.50
C PRO A 3 -8.30 8.47 -22.36
N GLU A 4 -8.59 9.77 -22.32
CA GLU A 4 -7.60 10.79 -22.02
C GLU A 4 -7.29 10.74 -20.52
N ILE A 5 -6.02 10.56 -20.17
CA ILE A 5 -5.57 10.39 -18.78
C ILE A 5 -4.91 11.69 -18.32
N GLU A 6 -5.41 12.26 -17.23
CA GLU A 6 -4.80 13.44 -16.59
C GLU A 6 -3.41 13.08 -16.05
N ILE A 7 -2.43 13.96 -16.29
CA ILE A 7 -1.07 13.83 -15.75
C ILE A 7 -0.89 14.86 -14.64
N ILE A 8 -0.55 14.38 -13.45
CA ILE A 8 -0.23 15.21 -12.29
C ILE A 8 1.27 15.03 -12.01
N ILE A 9 1.98 16.14 -11.83
CA ILE A 9 3.38 16.14 -11.40
C ILE A 9 3.39 16.50 -9.91
N ALA A 10 3.87 15.58 -9.08
CA ALA A 10 4.10 15.79 -7.66
C ALA A 10 5.50 15.27 -7.31
N ASP A 11 6.34 16.15 -6.79
CA ASP A 11 7.67 15.76 -6.32
C ASP A 11 7.52 14.89 -5.06
N GLY A 12 8.25 13.77 -5.01
CA GLY A 12 8.24 12.85 -3.87
C GLY A 12 8.78 13.46 -2.58
N ASP A 13 9.51 14.57 -2.68
CA ASP A 13 10.03 15.31 -1.53
C ASP A 13 9.19 16.51 -1.10
N ASP A 14 8.17 16.89 -1.88
CA ASP A 14 7.25 17.99 -1.58
C ASP A 14 5.96 17.47 -0.90
N ASP A 15 5.90 17.61 0.42
CA ASP A 15 4.75 17.20 1.22
C ASP A 15 3.43 17.87 0.78
N GLY A 16 3.49 19.13 0.32
CA GLY A 16 2.32 19.88 -0.14
C GLY A 16 1.77 19.31 -1.45
N ALA A 17 2.66 19.03 -2.40
CA ALA A 17 2.30 18.41 -3.68
C ALA A 17 1.73 16.99 -3.47
N LEU A 18 2.36 16.19 -2.61
CA LEU A 18 1.87 14.85 -2.28
C LEU A 18 0.48 14.89 -1.64
N LYS A 19 0.26 15.77 -0.65
CA LYS A 19 -1.06 15.92 -0.02
C LYS A 19 -2.12 16.39 -1.02
N ALA A 20 -1.79 17.36 -1.88
CA ALA A 20 -2.73 17.84 -2.89
C ALA A 20 -3.11 16.71 -3.88
N MET A 21 -2.14 15.88 -4.27
CA MET A 21 -2.38 14.73 -5.15
C MET A 21 -3.23 13.65 -4.45
N THR A 22 -2.87 13.24 -3.23
CA THR A 22 -3.58 12.15 -2.53
C THR A 22 -5.02 12.53 -2.17
N ALA A 23 -5.28 13.79 -1.82
CA ALA A 23 -6.64 14.29 -1.53
C ALA A 23 -7.61 14.16 -2.72
N ARG A 24 -7.10 14.04 -3.94
CA ARG A 24 -7.90 13.85 -5.17
C ARG A 24 -8.16 12.38 -5.51
N ALA A 25 -7.59 11.45 -4.75
CA ALA A 25 -7.61 10.02 -5.06
C ALA A 25 -8.30 9.22 -3.96
N LYS A 26 -9.01 8.16 -4.38
CA LYS A 26 -9.51 7.12 -3.46
C LYS A 26 -8.42 6.10 -3.13
N VAL A 27 -7.55 5.82 -4.11
CA VAL A 27 -6.45 4.85 -4.02
C VAL A 27 -5.25 5.41 -4.78
N ILE A 28 -4.06 5.29 -4.22
CA ILE A 28 -2.78 5.49 -4.89
C ILE A 28 -2.13 4.13 -5.14
N LEU A 29 -1.70 3.90 -6.38
CA LEU A 29 -0.90 2.74 -6.78
C LEU A 29 0.53 3.23 -7.00
N SER A 30 1.45 2.88 -6.10
CA SER A 30 2.85 3.26 -6.22
C SER A 30 3.67 2.13 -6.86
N THR A 31 4.27 2.41 -8.01
CA THR A 31 5.12 1.45 -8.74
C THR A 31 6.57 1.94 -8.87
N ALA A 32 6.92 3.05 -8.20
CA ALA A 32 8.22 3.70 -8.32
C ALA A 32 8.99 3.60 -6.99
N GLY A 33 9.93 2.66 -6.94
CA GLY A 33 10.89 2.53 -5.84
C GLY A 33 12.23 3.25 -6.11
N PRO A 34 13.21 3.16 -5.18
CA PRO A 34 13.15 2.42 -3.91
C PRO A 34 12.17 3.05 -2.89
N PHE A 35 11.27 2.25 -2.34
CA PHE A 35 10.17 2.72 -1.49
C PHE A 35 10.68 3.22 -0.14
N HIS A 36 11.75 2.60 0.38
CA HIS A 36 12.38 3.08 1.60
C HIS A 36 12.94 4.51 1.51
N ARG A 37 13.20 5.01 0.29
CA ARG A 37 13.66 6.39 0.05
C ARG A 37 12.51 7.35 -0.22
N TYR A 38 11.56 6.94 -1.05
CA TYR A 38 10.57 7.86 -1.62
C TYR A 38 9.12 7.60 -1.16
N GLY A 39 8.85 6.43 -0.59
CA GLY A 39 7.50 5.98 -0.26
C GLY A 39 6.95 6.53 1.06
N SER A 40 7.82 6.82 2.04
CA SER A 40 7.37 7.16 3.41
C SER A 40 6.48 8.40 3.47
N LYS A 41 6.84 9.48 2.76
CA LYS A 41 6.04 10.71 2.69
C LYS A 41 4.70 10.47 1.99
N LEU A 42 4.70 9.67 0.92
CA LEU A 42 3.49 9.33 0.18
C LEU A 42 2.52 8.51 1.03
N VAL A 43 3.01 7.51 1.79
CA VAL A 43 2.18 6.73 2.72
C VAL A 43 1.57 7.64 3.79
N ALA A 44 2.38 8.51 4.40
CA ALA A 44 1.89 9.47 5.39
C ALA A 44 0.80 10.39 4.81
N ALA A 45 1.00 10.92 3.60
CA ALA A 45 0.00 11.75 2.91
C ALA A 45 -1.29 10.98 2.57
N CYS A 46 -1.19 9.69 2.24
CA CYS A 46 -2.36 8.83 2.01
C CYS A 46 -3.18 8.66 3.30
N VAL A 47 -2.51 8.36 4.42
CA VAL A 47 -3.14 8.22 5.74
C VAL A 47 -3.77 9.53 6.20
N GLU A 48 -3.10 10.66 5.96
CA GLU A 48 -3.62 11.98 6.31
C GLU A 48 -4.95 12.27 5.60
N ASN A 49 -5.02 12.01 4.29
CA ASN A 49 -6.16 12.33 3.44
C ASN A 49 -7.21 11.22 3.31
N SER A 50 -7.11 10.16 4.11
CA SER A 50 -8.01 9.01 4.04
C SER A 50 -8.02 8.29 2.68
N THR A 51 -6.87 8.31 2.00
CA THR A 51 -6.64 7.68 0.70
C THR A 51 -6.00 6.32 0.90
N HIS A 52 -6.50 5.29 0.21
CA HIS A 52 -5.86 3.97 0.25
C HIS A 52 -4.54 3.97 -0.52
N TYR A 53 -3.63 3.08 -0.13
CA TYR A 53 -2.32 2.96 -0.73
C TYR A 53 -2.02 1.50 -1.03
N VAL A 54 -1.48 1.23 -2.22
CA VAL A 54 -0.90 -0.07 -2.57
C VAL A 54 0.41 0.12 -3.31
N ASP A 55 1.33 -0.83 -3.18
CA ASP A 55 2.60 -0.81 -3.92
C ASP A 55 3.10 -2.21 -4.29
N ILE A 56 4.26 -2.26 -4.94
CA ILE A 56 4.93 -3.51 -5.35
C ILE A 56 6.24 -3.75 -4.58
N THR A 57 6.40 -3.19 -3.38
CA THR A 57 7.67 -3.27 -2.64
C THR A 57 8.02 -4.70 -2.23
N GLY A 58 9.32 -5.01 -2.19
CA GLY A 58 9.88 -6.18 -1.49
C GLY A 58 10.65 -5.80 -0.22
N GLU A 59 10.58 -4.53 0.20
CA GLU A 59 11.46 -3.94 1.22
C GLU A 59 10.85 -4.11 2.63
N ASN A 60 10.86 -5.34 3.15
CA ASN A 60 10.18 -5.70 4.40
C ASN A 60 10.59 -4.86 5.63
N PHE A 61 11.84 -4.38 5.68
CA PHE A 61 12.28 -3.49 6.77
C PHE A 61 11.51 -2.17 6.77
N TRP A 62 11.24 -1.61 5.58
CA TRP A 62 10.47 -0.40 5.40
C TRP A 62 8.97 -0.65 5.61
N VAL A 63 8.46 -1.80 5.16
CA VAL A 63 7.07 -2.21 5.44
C VAL A 63 6.80 -2.25 6.94
N LYS A 64 7.71 -2.85 7.72
CA LYS A 64 7.62 -2.85 9.19
C LYS A 64 7.57 -1.44 9.76
N GLU A 65 8.44 -0.55 9.29
CA GLU A 65 8.46 0.86 9.72
C GLU A 65 7.14 1.58 9.40
N MET A 66 6.54 1.34 8.23
CA MET A 66 5.25 1.93 7.85
C MET A 66 4.11 1.41 8.73
N ILE A 67 4.13 0.12 9.08
CA ILE A 67 3.17 -0.46 10.03
C ILE A 67 3.30 0.24 11.40
N GLU A 68 4.51 0.30 11.95
CA GLU A 68 4.77 0.94 13.24
C GLU A 68 4.32 2.41 13.28
N LYS A 69 4.53 3.15 12.20
CA LYS A 69 4.19 4.58 12.11
C LYS A 69 2.71 4.86 11.86
N HIS A 70 2.04 4.03 11.07
CA HIS A 70 0.78 4.42 10.46
C HIS A 70 -0.40 3.48 10.72
N HIS A 71 -0.18 2.28 11.26
CA HIS A 71 -1.25 1.28 11.45
C HIS A 71 -2.46 1.83 12.21
N GLU A 72 -2.23 2.38 13.41
CA GLU A 72 -3.31 2.88 14.27
C GLU A 72 -4.12 4.00 13.61
N ALA A 73 -3.43 4.97 13.00
CA ALA A 73 -4.07 6.10 12.33
C ALA A 73 -4.85 5.67 11.07
N ALA A 74 -4.29 4.73 10.30
CA ALA A 74 -4.95 4.18 9.13
C ALA A 74 -6.20 3.39 9.54
N ALA A 75 -6.10 2.54 10.57
CA ALA A 75 -7.22 1.76 11.10
C ALA A 75 -8.35 2.66 11.60
N ALA A 76 -8.03 3.70 12.38
CA ALA A 76 -9.02 4.66 12.89
C ALA A 76 -9.77 5.40 11.77
N LYS A 77 -9.13 5.61 10.61
CA LYS A 77 -9.72 6.25 9.43
C LYS A 77 -10.32 5.27 8.42
N GLY A 78 -10.21 3.97 8.64
CA GLY A 78 -10.62 2.94 7.68
C GLY A 78 -9.77 2.90 6.41
N VAL A 79 -8.53 3.40 6.46
CA VAL A 79 -7.59 3.42 5.34
C VAL A 79 -6.83 2.11 5.26
N ARG A 80 -6.67 1.58 4.03
CA ARG A 80 -5.88 0.39 3.74
C ARG A 80 -4.53 0.78 3.15
N ILE A 81 -3.46 0.24 3.71
CA ILE A 81 -2.09 0.30 3.19
C ILE A 81 -1.71 -1.15 2.88
N ILE A 82 -1.58 -1.49 1.60
CA ILE A 82 -1.32 -2.86 1.15
C ILE A 82 0.02 -2.89 0.39
N PRO A 83 1.14 -3.13 1.08
CA PRO A 83 2.43 -3.30 0.43
C PRO A 83 2.47 -4.62 -0.35
N SER A 84 3.45 -4.74 -1.24
CA SER A 84 3.76 -6.02 -1.92
C SER A 84 2.62 -6.59 -2.79
N CYS A 85 1.80 -5.73 -3.41
CA CYS A 85 0.78 -6.10 -4.40
C CYS A 85 1.38 -6.42 -5.79
N GLY A 86 2.47 -7.18 -5.84
CA GLY A 86 3.11 -7.63 -7.07
C GLY A 86 2.70 -9.04 -7.49
N PHE A 87 2.97 -9.40 -8.74
CA PHE A 87 2.71 -10.75 -9.24
C PHE A 87 3.38 -11.83 -8.38
N ASP A 88 4.60 -11.57 -7.91
CA ASP A 88 5.38 -12.56 -7.14
C ASP A 88 4.81 -12.82 -5.73
N SER A 89 4.05 -11.87 -5.17
CA SER A 89 3.49 -11.97 -3.82
C SER A 89 2.12 -12.65 -3.78
N ILE A 90 1.33 -12.51 -4.84
CA ILE A 90 -0.04 -13.06 -4.91
C ILE A 90 -0.07 -14.59 -4.69
N PRO A 91 0.77 -15.42 -5.33
CA PRO A 91 0.80 -16.86 -5.08
C PRO A 91 1.13 -17.22 -3.64
N SER A 92 2.06 -16.49 -3.02
CA SER A 92 2.47 -16.70 -1.63
C SER A 92 1.37 -16.32 -0.64
N ASP A 93 0.70 -15.18 -0.86
CA ASP A 93 -0.43 -14.73 -0.04
C ASP A 93 -1.60 -15.72 -0.12
N LEU A 94 -1.97 -16.12 -1.34
CA LEU A 94 -3.04 -17.10 -1.54
C LEU A 94 -2.69 -18.46 -0.96
N GLY A 95 -1.45 -18.92 -1.15
CA GLY A 95 -0.95 -20.18 -0.58
C GLY A 95 -1.02 -20.17 0.95
N SER A 96 -0.56 -19.10 1.58
CA SER A 96 -0.61 -18.92 3.03
C SER A 96 -2.04 -18.88 3.55
N PHE A 97 -2.93 -18.16 2.86
CA PHE A 97 -4.35 -18.08 3.22
C PHE A 97 -5.04 -19.45 3.13
N LEU A 98 -4.88 -20.16 2.01
CA LEU A 98 -5.48 -21.48 1.81
C LEU A 98 -4.93 -22.52 2.80
N ALA A 99 -3.63 -22.49 3.08
CA ALA A 99 -3.02 -23.36 4.08
C ALA A 99 -3.59 -23.10 5.48
N SER A 100 -3.71 -21.82 5.86
CA SER A 100 -4.31 -21.44 7.15
C SER A 100 -5.79 -21.78 7.25
N ALA A 101 -6.57 -21.59 6.18
CA ALA A 101 -8.01 -21.83 6.18
C ALA A 101 -8.37 -23.32 6.22
N ASN A 102 -7.52 -24.17 5.64
CA ASN A 102 -7.72 -25.62 5.60
C ASN A 102 -6.97 -26.37 6.72
N TRP A 103 -6.30 -25.65 7.62
CA TRP A 103 -5.58 -26.25 8.74
C TRP A 103 -6.57 -26.94 9.70
N GLY A 104 -6.49 -28.27 9.80
CA GLY A 104 -7.38 -29.09 10.64
C GLY A 104 -8.60 -29.69 9.92
N ALA A 105 -8.89 -29.29 8.68
CA ALA A 105 -10.01 -29.86 7.90
C ALA A 105 -9.82 -31.34 7.51
N GLY A 106 -8.63 -31.91 7.74
CA GLY A 106 -8.30 -33.33 7.54
C GLY A 106 -8.00 -34.11 8.83
N GLN A 107 -8.23 -33.55 10.03
CA GLN A 107 -7.94 -34.19 11.33
C GLN A 107 -9.19 -34.80 12.00
N THR A 108 -10.18 -35.26 11.23
CA THR A 108 -11.24 -36.14 11.74
C THR A 108 -10.80 -37.59 11.56
N GLY A 109 -10.08 -38.12 12.54
CA GLY A 109 -9.77 -39.53 12.71
C GLY A 109 -10.12 -39.97 14.12
#